data_AF-X0TUR8-F1
#
_entry.id   AF-X0TUR8-F1
#
_cell.length_a   1.000
_cell.length_b   1.000
_cell.length_c   1.000
_cell.angle_alpha   90.00
_cell.angle_beta   90.00
_cell.angle_gamma   90.00
#
_symmetry.space_group_name_H-M   'P 1'
#
loop_
_entity.id
_entity.type
_entity.pdbx_description
1 polymer ?
#
loop_
_entity_poly.entity_id
_entity_poly.type
_entity_poly.pdbx_seq_one_letter_code
_entity_poly.pdbx_strand_id
1 'polypeptide(L)'
;AATYMTTSVVGELRKRQREVMQLSQRLLGKRTRELEQASQEIAKMEEARNRFLRFLGVTVHDLKAPLTAIQSYFWVMLGGFAGELTEKQRSMLGRSSQRIKELLTLISDLLDIPRIETGQIIQEMTDVSLGQLIETSAGDLRDLARQRKLKLKVEIPKSLPQIRGSAPRLQQVITNLLNNAINY
;
A
#
# COMPACT_ATOMS: atom_id res chain seq x y z
N ALA A 1 -23.99 -76.35 -8.81
CA ALA A 1 -24.08 -75.33 -7.75
C ALA A 1 -22.94 -74.30 -7.83
N ALA A 2 -21.67 -74.73 -7.84
CA ALA A 2 -20.50 -73.84 -7.88
C ALA A 2 -20.49 -72.85 -9.07
N THR A 3 -20.70 -73.32 -10.31
CA THR A 3 -20.67 -72.47 -11.52
C THR A 3 -21.74 -71.37 -11.52
N TYR A 4 -22.93 -71.65 -10.96
CA TYR A 4 -24.02 -70.67 -10.83
C TYR A 4 -23.68 -69.59 -9.79
N MET A 5 -23.09 -69.98 -8.65
CA MET A 5 -22.62 -69.02 -7.65
C MET A 5 -21.49 -68.13 -8.19
N THR A 6 -20.51 -68.69 -8.91
CA THR A 6 -19.41 -67.91 -9.49
C THR A 6 -19.94 -66.89 -10.51
N THR A 7 -20.90 -67.28 -11.36
CA THR A 7 -21.49 -66.38 -12.36
C THR A 7 -22.30 -65.25 -11.70
N SER A 8 -23.03 -65.56 -10.63
CA SER A 8 -23.79 -64.58 -9.86
C SER A 8 -22.89 -63.57 -9.13
N VAL A 9 -21.83 -64.04 -8.46
CA VAL A 9 -20.85 -63.17 -7.77
C VAL A 9 -20.12 -62.27 -8.77
N VAL A 10 -19.71 -62.81 -9.92
CA VAL A 10 -19.06 -62.01 -10.99
C VAL A 10 -20.03 -60.96 -11.57
N GLY A 11 -21.30 -61.30 -11.73
CA GLY A 11 -22.34 -60.36 -12.17
C GLY A 11 -22.55 -59.21 -11.19
N GLU A 12 -22.59 -59.51 -9.89
CA GLU A 12 -22.77 -58.52 -8.83
C GLU A 12 -21.54 -57.63 -8.63
N LEU A 13 -20.32 -58.19 -8.72
CA LEU A 13 -19.08 -57.40 -8.74
C LEU A 13 -19.04 -56.41 -9.91
N ARG A 14 -19.41 -56.86 -11.13
CA ARG A 14 -19.48 -55.98 -12.30
C ARG A 14 -20.52 -54.86 -12.12
N LYS A 15 -21.64 -55.15 -11.45
CA LYS A 15 -22.66 -54.14 -11.14
C LYS A 15 -22.11 -53.10 -10.16
N ARG A 16 -21.50 -53.53 -9.05
CA ARG A 16 -20.86 -52.61 -8.09
C ARG A 16 -19.74 -51.79 -8.71
N GLN A 17 -18.90 -52.39 -9.55
CA GLN A 17 -17.83 -51.68 -10.24
C GLN A 17 -18.38 -50.58 -11.17
N ARG A 18 -19.48 -50.84 -11.89
CA ARG A 18 -20.17 -49.81 -12.67
C ARG A 18 -20.75 -48.70 -11.80
N GLU A 19 -21.38 -49.04 -10.67
CA GLU A 19 -21.94 -48.06 -9.73
C GLU A 19 -20.84 -47.15 -9.14
N VAL A 20 -19.72 -47.72 -8.71
CA VAL A 20 -18.56 -46.94 -8.22
C VAL A 20 -18.02 -46.02 -9.33
N MET A 21 -17.89 -46.52 -10.55
CA MET A 21 -17.37 -45.72 -11.67
C MET A 21 -18.32 -44.57 -12.05
N GLN A 22 -19.64 -44.82 -12.04
CA GLN A 22 -20.65 -43.78 -12.25
C GLN A 22 -20.64 -42.74 -11.13
N LEU A 23 -20.53 -43.18 -9.86
CA LEU A 23 -20.45 -42.26 -8.72
C LEU A 23 -19.19 -41.40 -8.80
N SER A 24 -18.04 -42.01 -9.11
CA SER A 24 -16.77 -41.30 -9.30
C SER A 24 -16.87 -40.26 -10.41
N GLN A 25 -17.43 -40.61 -11.57
CA GLN A 25 -17.66 -39.66 -12.67
C GLN A 25 -18.58 -38.51 -12.27
N ARG A 26 -19.67 -38.77 -11.53
CA ARG A 26 -20.57 -37.72 -11.03
C ARG A 26 -19.86 -36.80 -10.03
N LEU A 27 -19.10 -37.35 -9.10
CA LEU A 27 -18.34 -36.57 -8.12
C LEU A 27 -17.27 -35.71 -8.79
N LEU A 28 -16.52 -36.27 -9.74
CA LEU A 28 -15.54 -35.53 -10.54
C LEU A 28 -16.22 -34.39 -11.31
N GLY A 29 -17.31 -34.67 -12.02
CA GLY A 29 -18.06 -33.63 -12.75
C GLY A 29 -18.59 -32.51 -11.83
N LYS A 30 -19.03 -32.85 -10.61
CA LYS A 30 -19.44 -31.85 -9.62
C LYS A 30 -18.26 -31.01 -9.14
N ARG A 31 -17.13 -31.64 -8.80
CA ARG A 31 -15.90 -30.93 -8.36
C ARG A 31 -15.33 -30.05 -9.46
N THR A 32 -15.31 -30.50 -10.71
CA THR A 32 -14.88 -29.69 -11.85
C THR A 32 -15.74 -28.44 -11.98
N ARG A 33 -17.07 -28.55 -11.88
CA ARG A 33 -17.97 -27.38 -11.91
C ARG A 33 -17.76 -26.44 -10.73
N GLU A 34 -17.59 -26.98 -9.52
CA GLU A 34 -17.29 -26.15 -8.32
C GLU A 34 -15.97 -25.38 -8.51
N LEU A 35 -14.94 -26.03 -9.04
CA LEU A 35 -13.65 -25.40 -9.35
C LEU A 35 -13.76 -24.34 -10.44
N GLU A 36 -14.50 -24.61 -11.52
CA GLU A 36 -14.76 -23.64 -12.58
C GLU A 36 -15.50 -22.41 -12.06
N GLN A 37 -16.51 -22.61 -11.22
CA GLN A 37 -17.26 -21.52 -10.58
C GLN A 37 -16.35 -20.70 -9.66
N ALA A 38 -15.59 -21.35 -8.78
CA ALA A 38 -14.65 -20.66 -7.90
C ALA A 38 -13.58 -19.90 -8.68
N SER A 39 -13.05 -20.49 -9.76
CA SER A 39 -12.07 -19.84 -10.63
C SER A 39 -12.65 -18.61 -11.33
N GLN A 40 -13.90 -18.67 -11.80
CA GLN A 40 -14.57 -17.52 -12.41
C GLN A 40 -14.84 -16.41 -11.39
N GLU A 41 -15.19 -16.76 -10.16
CA GLU A 41 -15.42 -15.80 -9.08
C GLU A 41 -14.12 -15.08 -8.70
N ILE A 42 -13.01 -15.83 -8.55
CA ILE A 42 -11.67 -15.27 -8.32
C ILE A 42 -11.30 -14.30 -9.46
N ALA A 43 -11.48 -14.70 -10.72
CA ALA A 43 -11.16 -13.84 -11.86
C ALA A 43 -11.97 -12.52 -11.85
N LYS A 44 -13.26 -12.57 -11.50
CA LYS A 44 -14.10 -11.36 -11.36
C LYS A 44 -13.61 -10.47 -10.22
N MET A 45 -13.23 -11.06 -9.09
CA MET A 45 -12.69 -10.31 -7.95
C MET A 45 -11.36 -9.63 -8.30
N GLU A 46 -10.45 -10.34 -8.98
CA GLU A 46 -9.19 -9.79 -9.46
C GLU A 46 -9.41 -8.63 -10.43
N GLU A 47 -10.35 -8.77 -11.37
CA GLU A 47 -10.66 -7.71 -12.31
C GLU A 47 -11.22 -6.46 -11.61
N ALA A 48 -12.16 -6.65 -10.66
CA ALA A 48 -12.72 -5.56 -9.86
C ALA A 48 -11.65 -4.86 -9.02
N ARG A 49 -10.77 -5.63 -8.36
CA ARG A 49 -9.62 -5.14 -7.62
C ARG A 49 -8.69 -4.31 -8.51
N ASN A 50 -8.33 -4.83 -9.69
CA ASN A 50 -7.46 -4.13 -10.63
C ASN A 50 -8.09 -2.82 -11.16
N ARG A 51 -9.39 -2.80 -11.41
CA ARG A 51 -10.11 -1.57 -11.78
C ARG A 51 -10.07 -0.54 -10.64
N PHE A 52 -10.30 -0.97 -9.40
CA PHE A 52 -10.24 -0.10 -8.24
C PHE A 52 -8.84 0.50 -8.02
N LEU A 53 -7.79 -0.30 -8.13
CA LEU A 53 -6.41 0.17 -8.00
C LEU A 53 -6.03 1.19 -9.08
N ARG A 54 -6.45 0.96 -10.34
CA ARG A 54 -6.23 1.93 -11.43
C ARG A 54 -6.99 3.24 -11.17
N PHE A 55 -8.24 3.14 -10.76
CA PHE A 55 -9.06 4.29 -10.41
C PHE A 55 -8.41 5.12 -9.31
N LEU A 56 -7.97 4.48 -8.22
CA LEU A 56 -7.25 5.16 -7.13
C LEU A 56 -6.01 5.89 -7.63
N GLY A 57 -5.16 5.22 -8.43
CA GLY A 57 -3.94 5.84 -8.97
C GLY A 57 -4.21 7.11 -9.79
N VAL A 58 -5.21 7.06 -10.67
CA VAL A 58 -5.61 8.22 -11.51
C VAL A 58 -6.20 9.33 -10.66
N THR A 59 -7.19 9.03 -9.81
CA THR A 59 -7.86 10.03 -8.97
C THR A 59 -6.87 10.75 -8.06
N VAL A 60 -5.92 10.03 -7.47
CA VAL A 60 -4.93 10.64 -6.61
C VAL A 60 -3.98 11.57 -7.39
N HIS A 61 -3.50 11.12 -8.55
CA HIS A 61 -2.67 11.96 -9.42
C HIS A 61 -3.39 13.26 -9.78
N ASP A 62 -4.67 13.16 -10.17
CA ASP A 62 -5.48 14.31 -10.57
C ASP A 62 -5.82 15.25 -9.40
N LEU A 63 -5.87 14.74 -8.16
CA LEU A 63 -6.02 15.56 -6.96
C LEU A 63 -4.71 16.25 -6.55
N LYS A 64 -3.55 15.63 -6.80
CA LYS A 64 -2.24 16.19 -6.41
C LYS A 64 -1.93 17.48 -7.16
N ALA A 65 -2.24 17.55 -8.45
CA ALA A 65 -1.98 18.73 -9.29
C ALA A 65 -2.64 20.02 -8.78
N PRO A 66 -3.97 20.10 -8.56
CA PRO A 66 -4.62 21.31 -8.06
C PRO A 66 -4.19 21.68 -6.64
N LEU A 67 -3.93 20.71 -5.76
CA LEU A 67 -3.44 20.97 -4.41
C LEU A 67 -2.02 21.54 -4.39
N THR A 68 -1.15 21.04 -5.28
CA THR A 68 0.20 21.58 -5.45
C THR A 68 0.13 23.03 -5.95
N ALA A 69 -0.75 23.34 -6.89
CA ALA A 69 -0.95 24.71 -7.36
C ALA A 69 -1.41 25.66 -6.23
N ILE A 70 -2.37 25.22 -5.39
CA ILE A 70 -2.81 26.00 -4.21
C ILE A 70 -1.63 26.22 -3.25
N GLN A 71 -0.82 25.19 -3.00
CA GLN A 71 0.36 25.30 -2.15
C GLN A 71 1.36 26.32 -2.70
N SER A 72 1.60 26.33 -4.02
CA SER A 72 2.45 27.31 -4.69
C SER A 72 1.93 28.73 -4.52
N TYR A 73 0.62 28.96 -4.66
CA TYR A 73 0.04 30.29 -4.41
C TYR A 73 0.25 30.76 -2.97
N PHE A 74 0.07 29.88 -1.99
CA PHE A 74 0.36 30.22 -0.60
C PHE A 74 1.84 30.54 -0.38
N TRP A 75 2.75 29.82 -1.04
CA TRP A 75 4.19 30.11 -0.94
C TRP A 75 4.54 31.47 -1.54
N VAL A 76 3.98 31.82 -2.70
CA VAL A 76 4.13 33.13 -3.35
C VAL A 76 3.61 34.26 -2.44
N MET A 77 2.42 34.09 -1.86
CA MET A 77 1.83 35.09 -0.95
C MET A 77 2.63 35.23 0.34
N LEU A 78 2.98 34.12 1.01
CA LEU A 78 3.74 34.15 2.26
C LEU A 78 5.16 34.69 2.09
N GLY A 79 5.76 34.48 0.90
CA GLY A 79 7.05 35.02 0.50
C GLY A 79 7.03 36.51 0.15
N GLY A 80 5.86 37.15 0.12
CA GLY A 80 5.72 38.59 -0.18
C GLY A 80 5.76 38.93 -1.66
N PHE A 81 5.86 37.94 -2.55
CA PHE A 81 5.91 38.16 -4.00
C PHE A 81 4.57 38.65 -4.60
N ALA A 82 3.46 38.46 -3.87
CA ALA A 82 2.14 38.97 -4.22
C ALA A 82 1.76 40.28 -3.49
N GLY A 83 2.72 40.93 -2.83
CA GLY A 83 2.51 42.12 -2.00
C GLY A 83 2.57 41.84 -0.51
N GLU A 84 2.50 42.91 0.29
CA GLU A 84 2.55 42.82 1.74
C GLU A 84 1.27 42.22 2.32
N LEU A 85 1.44 41.33 3.30
CA LEU A 85 0.35 40.72 4.04
C LEU A 85 0.27 41.34 5.44
N THR A 86 -0.93 41.68 5.88
CA THR A 86 -1.18 41.94 7.30
C THR A 86 -0.88 40.69 8.13
N GLU A 87 -0.57 40.86 9.42
CA GLU A 87 -0.29 39.72 10.31
C GLU A 87 -1.43 38.71 10.39
N LYS A 88 -2.68 39.19 10.35
CA LYS A 88 -3.85 38.31 10.32
C LYS A 88 -3.89 37.46 9.06
N GLN A 89 -3.61 38.04 7.89
CA GLN A 89 -3.54 37.31 6.62
C GLN A 89 -2.38 36.30 6.62
N ARG A 90 -1.20 36.70 7.08
CA ARG A 90 -0.03 35.81 7.20
C ARG A 90 -0.34 34.61 8.10
N SER A 91 -0.97 34.83 9.25
CA SER A 91 -1.40 33.75 10.16
C SER A 91 -2.44 32.81 9.53
N MET A 92 -3.41 33.33 8.78
CA MET A 92 -4.42 32.52 8.09
C MET A 92 -3.80 31.69 6.97
N LEU A 93 -3.00 32.31 6.10
CA LEU A 93 -2.31 31.63 5.00
C LEU A 93 -1.32 30.58 5.49
N GLY A 94 -0.58 30.87 6.56
CA GLY A 94 0.33 29.90 7.18
C GLY A 94 -0.41 28.64 7.66
N ARG A 95 -1.55 28.82 8.33
CA ARG A 95 -2.41 27.69 8.74
C ARG A 95 -2.98 26.93 7.55
N SER A 96 -3.47 27.62 6.52
CA SER A 96 -3.99 26.97 5.30
C SER A 96 -2.91 26.20 4.55
N SER A 97 -1.68 26.75 4.47
CA SER A 97 -0.53 26.07 3.86
C SER A 97 -0.17 24.79 4.58
N GLN A 98 -0.17 24.82 5.92
CA GLN A 98 0.04 23.61 6.72
C GLN A 98 -1.04 22.54 6.46
N ARG A 99 -2.31 22.93 6.33
CA ARG A 99 -3.40 21.99 6.00
C ARG A 99 -3.27 21.37 4.60
N ILE A 100 -2.87 22.15 3.60
CA ILE A 100 -2.60 21.63 2.24
C ILE A 100 -1.44 20.64 2.27
N LYS A 101 -0.37 20.92 3.03
CA LYS A 101 0.76 20.01 3.19
C LYS A 101 0.34 18.68 3.82
N GLU A 102 -0.49 18.73 4.87
CA GLU A 102 -1.07 17.54 5.51
C GLU A 102 -1.93 16.73 4.52
N LEU A 103 -2.79 17.40 3.75
CA LEU A 103 -3.63 16.74 2.74
C LEU A 103 -2.82 16.10 1.62
N LEU A 104 -1.79 16.78 1.11
CA LEU A 104 -0.89 16.22 0.10
C LEU A 104 -0.15 14.98 0.62
N THR A 105 0.19 14.95 1.91
CA THR A 105 0.79 13.77 2.55
C THR A 105 -0.19 12.61 2.55
N LEU A 106 -1.42 12.81 3.05
CA LEU A 106 -2.46 11.78 3.07
C LEU A 106 -2.79 11.24 1.67
N ILE A 107 -2.87 12.13 0.69
CA ILE A 107 -3.11 11.76 -0.70
C ILE A 107 -1.93 10.97 -1.26
N SER A 108 -0.69 11.37 -0.97
CA SER A 108 0.49 10.60 -1.37
C SER A 108 0.50 9.20 -0.74
N ASP A 109 0.08 9.07 0.52
CA ASP A 109 -0.03 7.77 1.19
C ASP A 109 -1.05 6.85 0.49
N LEU A 110 -2.11 7.41 -0.10
CA LEU A 110 -3.07 6.63 -0.91
C LEU A 110 -2.48 6.09 -2.23
N LEU A 111 -1.44 6.72 -2.80
CA LEU A 111 -0.71 6.16 -3.95
C LEU A 111 0.10 4.92 -3.60
N ASP A 112 0.39 4.71 -2.33
CA ASP A 112 1.19 3.56 -1.93
C ASP A 112 0.42 2.27 -2.05
N ILE A 113 -0.92 2.30 -1.90
CA ILE A 113 -1.79 1.13 -2.05
C ILE A 113 -1.62 0.46 -3.44
N PRO A 114 -1.86 1.16 -4.58
CA PRO A 114 -1.65 0.55 -5.89
C PRO A 114 -0.19 0.16 -6.15
N ARG A 115 0.80 0.86 -5.57
CA ARG A 115 2.23 0.51 -5.70
C ARG A 115 2.61 -0.76 -4.94
N ILE A 116 2.02 -0.98 -3.75
CA ILE A 116 2.18 -2.21 -2.97
C ILE A 116 1.57 -3.38 -3.76
N GLU A 117 0.33 -3.21 -4.20
CA GLU A 117 -0.45 -4.28 -4.84
C GLU A 117 0.09 -4.68 -6.23
N THR A 118 0.77 -3.77 -6.92
CA THR A 118 1.44 -4.06 -8.20
C THR A 118 2.90 -4.49 -8.03
N GLY A 119 3.42 -4.55 -6.81
CA GLY A 119 4.81 -4.92 -6.53
C GLY A 119 5.85 -3.86 -6.93
N GLN A 120 5.42 -2.65 -7.32
CA GLN A 120 6.32 -1.56 -7.71
C GLN A 120 7.28 -1.14 -6.59
N ILE A 121 6.88 -1.29 -5.32
CA ILE A 121 7.77 -1.02 -4.18
C ILE A 121 8.99 -1.93 -4.18
N ILE A 122 8.84 -3.19 -4.60
CA ILE A 122 9.94 -4.16 -4.64
C ILE A 122 10.97 -3.73 -5.71
N GLN A 123 10.52 -3.07 -6.77
CA GLN A 123 11.39 -2.56 -7.84
C GLN A 123 12.26 -1.37 -7.40
N GLU A 124 11.92 -0.71 -6.29
CA GLU A 124 12.66 0.45 -5.74
C GLU A 124 13.70 0.06 -4.69
N MET A 125 13.88 -1.23 -4.42
CA MET A 125 14.82 -1.70 -3.41
C MET A 125 16.27 -1.48 -3.86
N THR A 126 17.00 -0.62 -3.15
CA THR A 126 18.43 -0.35 -3.32
C THR A 126 19.19 -0.62 -2.02
N ASP A 127 20.52 -0.53 -2.04
CA ASP A 127 21.30 -0.52 -0.81
C ASP A 127 21.21 0.86 -0.16
N VAL A 128 20.75 0.89 1.09
CA VAL A 128 20.39 2.11 1.81
C VAL A 128 21.19 2.22 3.09
N SER A 129 21.78 3.40 3.32
CA SER A 129 22.36 3.78 4.60
C SER A 129 21.29 4.32 5.53
N LEU A 130 20.84 3.51 6.49
CA LEU A 130 19.89 3.95 7.51
C LEU A 130 20.41 5.16 8.31
N GLY A 131 21.72 5.19 8.58
CA GLY A 131 22.33 6.31 9.30
C GLY A 131 22.12 7.65 8.58
N GLN A 132 22.37 7.69 7.27
CA GLN A 132 22.13 8.89 6.47
C GLN A 132 20.66 9.29 6.47
N LEU A 133 19.73 8.34 6.31
CA LEU A 133 18.30 8.64 6.32
C LEU A 133 17.85 9.22 7.67
N ILE A 134 18.31 8.65 8.79
CA ILE A 134 18.01 9.15 10.13
C ILE A 134 18.54 10.58 10.30
N GLU A 135 19.78 10.85 9.85
CA GLU A 135 20.36 12.19 9.92
C GLU A 135 19.57 13.21 9.10
N THR A 136 19.18 12.87 7.87
CA THR A 136 18.37 13.74 7.01
C THR A 136 17.01 14.02 7.64
N SER A 137 16.25 12.99 8.02
CA SER A 137 14.92 13.16 8.64
C SER A 137 14.98 13.94 9.96
N ALA A 138 16.00 13.69 10.79
CA ALA A 138 16.19 14.45 12.02
C ALA A 138 16.56 15.91 11.74
N GLY A 139 17.39 16.16 10.71
CA GLY A 139 17.73 17.49 10.24
C GLY A 139 16.50 18.31 9.85
N ASP A 140 15.61 17.72 9.06
CA ASP A 140 14.37 18.34 8.58
C ASP A 140 13.42 18.77 9.71
N LEU A 141 13.50 18.09 10.87
CA LEU A 141 12.60 18.31 12.01
C LEU A 141 13.26 19.03 13.19
N ARG A 142 14.55 19.40 13.10
CA ARG A 142 15.28 20.12 14.17
C ARG A 142 14.61 21.43 14.53
N ASP A 143 14.20 22.21 13.54
CA ASP A 143 13.56 23.51 13.78
C ASP A 143 12.21 23.36 14.44
N LEU A 144 11.42 22.36 14.03
CA LEU A 144 10.13 22.06 14.65
C LEU A 144 10.30 21.63 16.13
N ALA A 145 11.26 20.74 16.40
CA ALA A 145 11.58 20.34 17.77
C ALA A 145 12.03 21.54 18.63
N ARG A 146 12.85 22.44 18.06
CA ARG A 146 13.30 23.66 18.72
C ARG A 146 12.14 24.61 19.05
N GLN A 147 11.22 24.82 18.10
CA GLN A 147 10.01 25.63 18.31
C GLN A 147 9.15 25.08 19.44
N ARG A 148 9.06 23.75 19.58
CA ARG A 148 8.37 23.07 20.69
C ARG A 148 9.21 22.91 21.96
N LYS A 149 10.43 23.48 22.00
CA LYS A 149 11.37 23.38 23.14
C LYS A 149 11.73 21.94 23.54
N LEU A 150 11.75 21.03 22.56
CA LEU A 150 12.15 19.63 22.74
C LEU A 150 13.62 19.43 22.37
N LYS A 151 14.28 18.48 23.05
CA LYS A 151 15.65 18.08 22.75
C LYS A 151 15.65 16.84 21.85
N LEU A 152 15.97 17.04 20.56
CA LEU A 152 16.16 15.94 19.61
C LEU A 152 17.62 15.46 19.65
N LYS A 153 17.85 14.21 20.08
CA LYS A 153 19.17 13.56 20.12
C LYS A 153 19.20 12.41 19.11
N VAL A 154 20.25 12.36 18.29
CA VAL A 154 20.48 11.29 17.30
C VAL A 154 21.74 10.54 17.70
N GLU A 155 21.61 9.23 17.89
CA GLU A 155 22.72 8.34 18.24
C GLU A 155 22.79 7.21 17.21
N ILE A 156 23.82 7.22 16.36
CA ILE A 156 23.98 6.25 15.26
C ILE A 156 25.30 5.50 15.47
N PRO A 157 25.28 4.17 15.63
CA PRO A 157 26.48 3.34 15.65
C PRO A 157 27.29 3.48 14.34
N LYS A 158 28.61 3.59 14.45
CA LYS A 158 29.51 3.70 13.28
C LYS A 158 29.49 2.47 12.36
N SER A 159 29.09 1.31 12.88
CA SER A 159 29.10 0.01 12.19
C SER A 159 27.72 -0.42 11.69
N LEU A 160 26.84 0.53 11.38
CA LEU A 160 25.50 0.20 10.88
C LEU A 160 25.60 -0.39 9.46
N PRO A 161 25.11 -1.62 9.22
CA PRO A 161 25.14 -2.20 7.89
C PRO A 161 24.17 -1.48 6.95
N GLN A 162 24.47 -1.51 5.65
CA GLN A 162 23.49 -1.13 4.65
C GLN A 162 22.36 -2.17 4.61
N ILE A 163 21.14 -1.71 4.33
CA ILE A 163 19.97 -2.56 4.18
C ILE A 163 19.41 -2.46 2.78
N ARG A 164 18.74 -3.52 2.32
CA ARG A 164 17.94 -3.49 1.09
C ARG A 164 16.60 -2.82 1.39
N GLY A 165 16.34 -1.69 0.76
CA GLY A 165 15.15 -0.87 1.06
C GLY A 165 14.86 0.18 0.00
N SER A 166 13.65 0.74 0.01
CA SER A 166 13.34 1.96 -0.73
C SER A 166 13.67 3.17 0.16
N ALA A 167 14.75 3.89 -0.17
CA ALA A 167 15.19 5.07 0.56
C ALA A 167 14.08 6.12 0.83
N PRO A 168 13.30 6.56 -0.17
CA PRO A 168 12.26 7.57 0.06
C PRO A 168 11.17 7.10 1.02
N ARG A 169 10.83 5.80 1.02
CA ARG A 169 9.82 5.22 1.91
C ARG A 169 10.32 5.08 3.33
N LEU A 170 11.56 4.60 3.50
CA LEU A 170 12.19 4.51 4.81
C LEU A 170 12.34 5.91 5.43
N GLN A 171 12.73 6.91 4.63
CA GLN A 171 12.79 8.31 5.07
C GLN A 171 11.40 8.81 5.52
N GLN A 172 10.34 8.53 4.75
CA GLN A 172 8.97 8.90 5.12
C GLN A 172 8.55 8.26 6.45
N VAL A 173 8.83 6.98 6.67
CA VAL A 173 8.54 6.30 7.94
C VAL A 173 9.28 6.98 9.10
N ILE A 174 10.58 7.22 8.95
CA ILE A 174 11.39 7.88 9.99
C ILE A 174 10.85 9.28 10.27
N THR A 175 10.58 10.08 9.24
CA THR A 175 10.03 11.43 9.35
C THR A 175 8.67 11.41 10.05
N ASN A 176 7.77 10.47 9.72
CA ASN A 176 6.46 10.35 10.35
C ASN A 176 6.57 10.00 11.84
N LEU A 177 7.45 9.07 12.20
CA LEU A 177 7.69 8.71 13.60
C LEU A 177 8.25 9.88 14.41
N LEU A 178 9.25 10.58 13.87
CA LEU A 178 9.83 11.76 14.51
C LEU A 178 8.82 12.90 14.63
N ASN A 179 8.04 13.16 13.58
CA ASN A 179 7.00 14.20 13.59
C ASN A 179 5.91 13.88 14.64
N ASN A 180 5.52 12.62 14.76
CA ASN A 180 4.61 12.20 15.83
C ASN A 180 5.22 12.41 17.21
N ALA A 181 6.48 12.00 17.43
CA ALA A 181 7.17 12.19 18.71
C ALA A 181 7.39 13.66 19.11
N ILE A 182 7.36 14.59 18.14
CA ILE A 182 7.48 16.03 18.39
C ILE A 182 6.11 16.64 18.70
N ASN A 183 5.04 16.15 18.07
CA ASN A 183 3.71 16.74 18.18
C ASN A 183 2.85 16.15 19.31
N TYR A 184 3.13 14.93 19.74
CA TYR A 184 2.37 14.18 20.75
C TYR A 184 3.27 13.75 21.90
#